data_AF-T0T694-F1
#
_entry.id   AF-T0T694-F1
#
_cell.length_a   1.000
_cell.length_b   1.000
_cell.length_c   1.000
_cell.angle_alpha   90.00
_cell.angle_beta   90.00
_cell.angle_gamma   90.00
#
_symmetry.space_group_name_H-M   'P 1'
#
loop_
_entity.id
_entity.type
_entity.pdbx_description
1 polymer ?
#
loop_
_entity_poly.entity_id
_entity_poly.type
_entity_poly.pdbx_seq_one_letter_code
_entity_poly.pdbx_strand_id
1 'polypeptide(L)'
;MGAKAKKNPLYVVTNDGKDVEQAEGFFDAIIKKFGLEPFIQVFNSILSLLSDQVGNYGFFLFLQEFVDQVVENLEELKGRIGSIVPIFS
;
A
#
# COMPACT_ATOMS: atom_id res chain seq x y z
N MET A 1 9.30 21.41 -30.83
CA MET A 1 8.64 20.10 -30.55
C MET A 1 9.68 19.19 -29.90
N GLY A 2 9.64 19.00 -28.58
CA GLY A 2 10.59 18.12 -27.89
C GLY A 2 10.18 16.65 -28.06
N ALA A 3 11.00 15.87 -28.76
CA ALA A 3 10.80 14.44 -28.89
C ALA A 3 10.89 13.78 -27.50
N LYS A 4 9.79 13.24 -26.97
CA LYS A 4 9.83 12.41 -25.77
C LYS A 4 10.72 11.22 -26.08
N ALA A 5 11.87 11.12 -25.40
CA ALA A 5 12.76 9.97 -25.53
C ALA A 5 11.95 8.68 -25.30
N LYS A 6 11.95 7.81 -26.30
CA LYS A 6 11.31 6.49 -26.23
C LYS A 6 12.00 5.74 -25.09
N LYS A 7 11.33 5.60 -23.94
CA LYS A 7 11.88 4.89 -22.77
C LYS A 7 12.29 3.49 -23.21
N ASN A 8 13.52 3.11 -22.89
CA ASN A 8 14.00 1.76 -23.17
C ASN A 8 13.10 0.76 -22.42
N PRO A 9 12.63 -0.31 -23.09
CA PRO A 9 11.81 -1.31 -22.43
C PRO A 9 12.63 -2.03 -21.35
N LEU A 10 12.04 -2.18 -20.16
CA LEU A 10 12.65 -2.96 -19.09
C LEU A 10 12.34 -4.43 -19.35
N TYR A 11 13.26 -5.33 -19.00
CA TYR A 11 13.04 -6.76 -19.07
C TYR A 11 13.29 -7.38 -17.70
N VAL A 12 12.47 -8.36 -17.36
CA VAL A 12 12.47 -9.08 -16.09
C VAL A 12 12.52 -10.57 -16.36
N VAL A 13 13.33 -11.28 -15.58
CA VAL A 13 13.42 -12.73 -15.65
C VAL A 13 12.40 -13.32 -14.69
N THR A 14 11.49 -14.14 -15.22
CA THR A 14 10.39 -14.80 -14.50
C THR A 14 10.59 -16.32 -14.47
N ASN A 15 9.74 -17.06 -13.75
CA ASN A 15 9.74 -18.53 -13.67
C ASN A 15 11.12 -19.16 -13.35
N ASP A 16 11.74 -18.75 -12.24
CA ASP A 16 13.03 -19.27 -11.76
C ASP A 16 14.16 -19.19 -12.80
N GLY A 17 14.18 -18.14 -13.62
CA GLY A 17 15.26 -17.94 -14.58
C GLY A 17 14.97 -18.44 -15.99
N LYS A 18 13.78 -18.99 -16.25
CA LYS A 18 13.47 -19.66 -17.52
C LYS A 18 12.91 -18.72 -18.58
N ASP A 19 12.17 -17.71 -18.15
CA ASP A 19 11.44 -16.82 -19.05
C ASP A 19 11.91 -15.38 -18.90
N VAL A 20 11.91 -14.64 -20.02
CA VAL A 20 12.25 -13.21 -20.04
C VAL A 20 11.05 -12.46 -20.57
N GLU A 21 10.51 -11.57 -19.75
CA GLU A 21 9.32 -10.80 -20.05
C GLU A 21 9.64 -9.31 -20.10
N GLN A 22 8.98 -8.60 -21.00
CA GLN A 22 9.05 -7.14 -21.05
C GLN A 22 8.19 -6.55 -19.93
N ALA A 23 8.77 -5.63 -19.16
CA ALA A 23 8.10 -4.82 -18.15
C ALA A 23 7.94 -3.37 -18.64
N GLU A 24 6.78 -2.79 -18.34
CA GLU A 24 6.47 -1.40 -18.70
C GLU A 24 7.10 -0.37 -17.75
N GLY A 25 7.53 -0.83 -16.56
CA GLY A 25 8.11 0.02 -15.51
C GLY A 25 8.73 -0.76 -14.36
N PHE A 26 9.31 -0.05 -13.40
CA PHE A 26 9.96 -0.65 -12.22
C PHE A 26 8.99 -1.45 -11.36
N PHE A 27 7.78 -0.93 -11.11
CA PHE A 27 6.75 -1.63 -10.34
C PHE A 27 6.25 -2.89 -11.05
N ASP A 28 5.99 -2.80 -12.36
CA ASP A 28 5.58 -3.94 -13.18
C ASP A 28 6.67 -5.04 -13.20
N ALA A 29 7.95 -4.64 -13.27
CA ALA A 29 9.07 -5.58 -13.16
C ALA A 29 9.11 -6.30 -11.80
N ILE A 30 8.77 -5.61 -10.69
CA ILE A 30 8.68 -6.25 -9.36
C ILE A 30 7.53 -7.25 -9.33
N ILE A 31 6.35 -6.85 -9.80
CA ILE A 31 5.15 -7.71 -9.80
C ILE A 31 5.45 -9.00 -10.56
N LYS A 32 5.97 -8.90 -11.78
CA LYS A 32 6.35 -10.03 -12.63
C LYS A 32 7.44 -10.89 -12.00
N LYS A 33 8.49 -10.28 -11.45
CA LYS A 33 9.62 -11.02 -10.86
C LYS A 33 9.20 -11.90 -9.70
N PHE A 34 8.23 -11.45 -8.90
CA PHE A 34 7.73 -12.19 -7.74
C PHE A 34 6.46 -13.00 -8.04
N GLY A 35 6.02 -13.07 -9.31
CA GLY A 35 4.81 -13.79 -9.71
C GLY A 35 3.56 -13.28 -9.00
N LEU A 36 3.49 -11.96 -8.78
CA LEU A 36 2.42 -11.34 -8.00
C LEU A 36 1.19 -11.01 -8.83
N GLU A 37 1.14 -11.30 -10.14
CA GLU A 37 -0.08 -11.10 -10.95
C GLU A 37 -1.36 -11.65 -10.30
N PRO A 38 -1.42 -12.91 -9.82
CA PRO A 38 -2.62 -13.42 -9.16
C PRO A 38 -2.95 -12.66 -7.87
N PHE A 39 -1.93 -12.21 -7.13
CA PHE A 39 -2.13 -11.42 -5.91
C PHE A 39 -2.66 -10.01 -6.21
N ILE A 40 -2.21 -9.38 -7.31
CA ILE A 40 -2.74 -8.09 -7.76
C ILE A 40 -4.23 -8.20 -8.12
N GLN A 41 -4.66 -9.31 -8.73
CA GLN A 41 -6.09 -9.52 -9.02
C GLN A 41 -6.94 -9.63 -7.75
N VAL A 42 -6.46 -10.36 -6.74
CA VAL A 42 -7.13 -10.45 -5.44
C VAL A 42 -7.13 -9.08 -4.75
N PHE A 43 -6.01 -8.36 -4.79
CA PHE A 43 -5.89 -7.02 -4.21
C PHE A 43 -6.85 -6.03 -4.86
N ASN A 44 -6.98 -6.03 -6.18
CA ASN A 44 -7.96 -5.23 -6.91
C ASN A 44 -9.40 -5.58 -6.52
N SER A 45 -9.70 -6.86 -6.31
CA SER A 45 -11.03 -7.31 -5.88
C SER A 45 -11.35 -6.80 -4.47
N ILE A 46 -10.39 -6.88 -3.55
CA ILE A 46 -10.52 -6.32 -2.19
C ILE A 46 -10.68 -4.80 -2.24
N LEU A 47 -9.85 -4.11 -3.03
CA LEU A 47 -9.97 -2.66 -3.19
C LEU A 47 -11.31 -2.25 -3.81
N SER A 48 -11.85 -3.03 -4.74
CA SER A 48 -13.19 -2.79 -5.30
C SER A 48 -14.26 -2.94 -4.23
N LEU A 49 -14.23 -4.03 -3.44
CA LEU A 49 -15.17 -4.25 -2.33
C LEU A 49 -15.10 -3.14 -1.27
N LEU A 50 -13.89 -2.71 -0.93
CA LEU A 50 -13.67 -1.60 0.00
C LEU A 50 -14.14 -0.27 -0.60
N SER A 51 -13.90 -0.03 -1.89
CA SER A 51 -14.32 1.19 -2.58
C SER A 51 -15.86 1.28 -2.71
N ASP A 52 -16.51 0.14 -2.96
CA ASP A 52 -17.97 0.02 -3.00
C ASP A 52 -18.58 0.28 -1.61
N GLN A 53 -17.85 -0.03 -0.53
CA GLN A 53 -18.27 0.24 0.85
C GLN A 53 -17.86 1.61 1.39
N VAL A 54 -16.83 2.26 0.82
CA VAL A 54 -16.34 3.58 1.22
C VAL A 54 -17.41 4.68 1.06
N GLY A 55 -18.37 4.49 0.15
CA GLY A 55 -19.54 5.36 0.02
C GLY A 55 -20.63 5.14 1.07
N ASN A 56 -20.54 4.08 1.87
CA ASN A 56 -21.55 3.73 2.87
C ASN A 56 -21.17 4.39 4.22
N TYR A 57 -22.11 5.14 4.79
CA TYR A 57 -21.93 5.85 6.08
C TYR A 57 -21.42 4.93 7.20
N GLY A 58 -21.78 3.64 7.18
CA GLY A 58 -21.29 2.65 8.14
C GLY A 58 -19.79 2.37 8.08
N PHE A 59 -19.16 2.40 6.89
CA PHE A 59 -17.72 2.22 6.77
C PHE A 59 -16.96 3.46 7.23
N PHE A 60 -17.52 4.65 6.98
CA PHE A 60 -16.98 5.90 7.51
C PHE A 60 -16.99 5.91 9.05
N LEU A 61 -18.09 5.49 9.67
CA LEU A 61 -18.18 5.37 11.13
C LEU A 61 -17.16 4.35 11.67
N PHE A 62 -16.99 3.21 11.00
CA PHE A 62 -15.97 2.23 11.37
C PHE A 62 -14.54 2.80 11.29
N LEU A 63 -14.22 3.53 10.23
CA LEU A 63 -12.93 4.22 10.11
C LEU A 63 -12.74 5.28 11.19
N GLN A 64 -13.80 6.02 11.52
CA GLN A 64 -13.78 7.01 12.59
C GLN A 64 -13.50 6.35 13.94
N GLU A 65 -14.21 5.28 14.28
CA GLU A 65 -13.97 4.50 15.51
C GLU A 65 -12.55 3.92 15.56
N PHE A 66 -12.04 3.44 14.43
CA PHE A 66 -10.66 2.95 14.33
C PHE A 66 -9.65 4.06 14.59
N VAL A 67 -9.84 5.26 14.01
CA VAL A 67 -8.98 6.42 14.24
C VAL A 67 -9.06 6.87 15.70
N ASP A 68 -10.26 6.95 16.27
CA ASP A 68 -10.48 7.35 17.67
C ASP A 68 -9.76 6.38 18.63
N GLN A 69 -9.84 5.07 18.39
CA GLN A 69 -9.08 4.07 19.16
C GLN A 69 -7.57 4.24 19.03
N VAL A 70 -7.06 4.55 17.82
CA VAL A 70 -5.62 4.79 17.64
C VAL A 70 -5.19 6.03 18.41
N VAL A 71 -5.99 7.09 18.41
CA VAL A 71 -5.72 8.32 19.18
C VAL A 71 -5.72 8.03 20.68
N GLU A 72 -6.71 7.33 21.21
CA GLU A 72 -6.74 6.94 22.63
C GLU A 72 -5.50 6.14 23.03
N ASN A 73 -5.10 5.17 22.20
CA ASN A 73 -3.91 4.38 22.45
C ASN A 73 -2.63 5.24 22.44
N LEU A 74 -2.55 6.23 21.54
CA LEU A 74 -1.42 7.18 21.49
C LEU A 74 -1.42 8.14 22.67
N GLU A 75 -2.59 8.59 23.14
CA GLU A 75 -2.72 9.42 24.33
C GLU A 75 -2.37 8.65 25.61
N GLU A 76 -2.79 7.39 25.72
CA GLU A 76 -2.41 6.50 26.81
C GLU A 76 -0.90 6.26 26.79
N LEU A 77 -0.33 5.98 25.61
CA LEU A 77 1.11 5.81 25.44
C LEU A 77 1.87 7.11 25.79
N LYS A 78 1.37 8.28 25.39
CA LYS A 78 1.92 9.59 25.78
C LYS A 78 1.85 9.80 27.29
N GLY A 79 0.73 9.46 27.94
CA GLY A 79 0.58 9.54 29.39
C GLY A 79 1.58 8.64 30.13
N ARG A 80 1.78 7.42 29.63
CA ARG A 80 2.76 6.47 30.16
C ARG A 80 4.20 6.93 29.92
N ILE A 81 4.53 7.44 28.72
CA ILE A 81 5.86 7.98 28.42
C ILE A 81 6.14 9.27 29.20
N GLY A 82 5.16 10.17 29.34
CA GLY A 82 5.25 11.39 30.14
C GLY A 82 5.40 11.12 31.65
N SER A 83 4.91 9.98 32.14
CA SER A 83 5.17 9.52 33.51
C SER A 83 6.59 8.99 33.72
N ILE A 84 7.28 8.56 32.65
CA ILE A 84 8.62 7.96 32.68
C ILE A 84 9.73 8.98 32.37
N VAL A 85 9.42 10.07 31.66
CA VAL A 85 10.38 11.15 31.33
C VAL A 85 9.88 12.49 31.88
N PRO A 86 10.38 12.98 33.03
CA PRO A 86 10.11 14.32 33.53
C PRO A 86 10.98 15.31 32.76
N ILE A 87 10.66 15.57 31.49
CA ILE A 87 11.29 16.64 30.73
C ILE A 87 10.18 17.35 30.01
N PHE A 88 9.59 18.32 30.69
CA PHE A 88 9.18 19.65 30.23
C PHE A 88 8.31 20.24 31.35
N SER A 89 8.98 20.79 32.36
CA SER A 89 8.46 21.91 33.13
C SER A 89 8.41 23.15 32.26
#